data_AF-X1RXN5-F1
#
_entry.id   AF-X1RXN5-F1
#
_cell.length_a   1.000
_cell.length_b   1.000
_cell.length_c   1.000
_cell.angle_alpha   90.00
_cell.angle_beta   90.00
_cell.angle_gamma   90.00
#
_symmetry.space_group_name_H-M   'P 1'
#
loop_
_entity.id
_entity.type
_entity.pdbx_description
1 polymer ?
#
loop_
_entity_poly.entity_id
_entity_poly.type
_entity_poly.pdbx_seq_one_letter_code
_entity_poly.pdbx_strand_id
1 'polypeptide(L)'
;MDSKTLSLTDEIYTELVDGLKTGLDWTQFLAQHGASKGPLYNAIGRFFNDMELKVRALGEVQTKLDEGGLKLDSLDRQIKEAEGNVAQLEGKENTLNEQIETLETKLTEKNELIKQVGDLEKRGFDTERLGQLQGNLVEIGAKYGLKGKEAVGKFF
;
A
#
# COMPACT_ATOMS: atom_id res chain seq x y z
N MET A 1 -36.41 51.05 24.90
CA MET A 1 -35.33 50.06 24.78
C MET A 1 -34.22 50.59 25.66
N ASP A 2 -34.07 50.03 26.86
CA ASP A 2 -33.05 50.48 27.81
C ASP A 2 -31.68 50.04 27.31
N SER A 3 -30.87 50.99 26.82
CA SER A 3 -29.46 50.77 26.56
C SER A 3 -28.79 50.50 27.90
N LYS A 4 -28.58 49.22 28.22
CA LYS A 4 -27.86 48.81 29.42
C LYS A 4 -26.43 49.34 29.30
N THR A 5 -26.13 50.44 29.99
CA THR A 5 -24.79 51.01 30.03
C THR A 5 -23.83 49.94 30.55
N LEU A 6 -22.83 49.59 29.75
CA LEU A 6 -21.82 48.62 30.16
C LEU A 6 -21.10 49.18 31.40
N SER A 7 -20.79 48.31 32.36
CA SER A 7 -19.92 48.70 33.46
C SER A 7 -18.53 48.98 32.91
N LEU A 8 -17.79 49.91 33.53
CA LEU A 8 -16.38 50.14 33.18
C LEU A 8 -15.56 48.84 33.25
N THR A 9 -15.89 47.91 34.15
CA THR A 9 -15.28 46.56 34.20
C THR A 9 -15.55 45.76 32.93
N ASP A 10 -16.76 45.84 32.37
CA ASP A 10 -17.14 45.12 31.16
C ASP A 10 -16.53 45.76 29.91
N GLU A 11 -16.39 47.09 29.88
CA GLU A 11 -15.68 47.82 28.82
C GLU A 11 -14.20 47.43 28.79
N ILE A 12 -13.51 47.50 29.94
CA ILE A 12 -12.10 47.11 30.07
C ILE A 12 -11.91 45.63 29.70
N TYR A 13 -12.80 44.74 30.14
CA TYR A 13 -12.74 43.32 29.77
C TYR A 13 -12.88 43.12 28.26
N THR A 14 -13.82 43.81 27.62
CA THR A 14 -14.03 43.71 26.17
C THR A 14 -12.80 44.17 25.40
N GLU A 15 -12.19 45.28 25.82
CA GLU A 15 -10.95 45.79 25.23
C GLU A 15 -9.77 44.83 25.41
N LEU A 16 -9.64 44.16 26.55
CA LEU A 16 -8.65 43.09 26.77
C LEU A 16 -8.88 41.89 25.83
N VAL A 17 -10.14 41.46 25.67
CA VAL A 17 -10.49 40.33 24.79
C VAL A 17 -10.25 40.66 23.31
N ASP A 18 -10.57 41.87 22.89
CA ASP A 18 -10.33 42.30 21.51
C ASP A 18 -8.85 42.55 21.26
N GLY A 19 -8.14 43.14 22.22
CA GLY A 19 -6.69 43.28 22.21
C GLY A 19 -5.94 41.94 22.10
N LEU A 20 -6.50 40.84 22.63
CA LEU A 20 -5.94 39.50 22.41
C LEU A 20 -5.99 39.07 20.92
N LYS A 21 -7.01 39.51 20.18
CA LYS A 21 -7.18 39.17 18.76
C LYS A 21 -6.37 40.08 17.83
N THR A 22 -6.32 41.37 18.15
CA THR A 22 -5.77 42.40 17.24
C THR A 22 -4.43 42.97 17.71
N GLY A 23 -3.97 42.61 18.91
CA GLY A 23 -2.87 43.26 19.61
C GLY A 23 -3.39 44.42 20.48
N LEU A 24 -2.90 44.51 21.72
CA LEU A 24 -3.24 45.57 22.67
C LEU A 24 -2.06 46.52 22.84
N ASP A 25 -2.28 47.83 22.62
CA ASP A 25 -1.33 48.85 23.06
C ASP A 25 -1.47 49.06 24.56
N TRP A 26 -0.60 48.40 25.32
CA TRP A 26 -0.58 48.48 26.78
C TRP A 26 -0.35 49.90 27.31
N THR A 27 0.38 50.74 26.57
CA THR A 27 0.70 52.10 27.02
C THR A 27 -0.56 52.96 26.96
N GLN A 28 -1.29 52.91 25.85
CA GLN A 28 -2.55 53.62 25.69
C GLN A 28 -3.63 53.06 26.62
N PHE A 29 -3.74 51.74 26.70
CA PHE A 29 -4.72 51.05 27.56
C PHE A 29 -4.56 51.42 29.04
N LEU A 30 -3.32 51.41 29.55
CA LEU A 30 -3.06 51.78 30.95
C LEU A 30 -3.20 53.28 31.20
N ALA A 31 -2.89 54.13 30.21
CA ALA A 31 -3.17 55.57 30.33
C ALA A 31 -4.67 55.85 30.44
N GLN A 32 -5.51 55.10 29.72
CA GLN A 32 -6.95 55.25 29.71
C GLN A 32 -7.62 54.70 30.98
N HIS A 33 -7.20 53.52 31.45
CA HIS A 33 -7.89 52.79 32.53
C HIS A 33 -7.15 52.71 33.86
N GLY A 34 -5.87 53.10 33.90
CA GLY A 34 -4.99 52.95 35.07
C GLY A 34 -5.43 53.74 36.31
N ALA A 35 -6.18 54.81 36.13
CA ALA A 35 -6.78 55.56 37.24
C ALA A 35 -7.94 54.78 37.91
N SER A 36 -8.59 53.90 37.17
CA SER A 36 -9.76 53.12 37.60
C SER A 36 -9.37 51.73 38.11
N LYS A 37 -8.51 51.70 39.15
CA LYS A 37 -7.87 50.48 39.66
C LYS A 37 -8.85 49.34 39.98
N GLY A 38 -9.96 49.62 40.66
CA GLY A 38 -10.94 48.59 41.04
C GLY A 38 -11.55 47.86 39.83
N PRO A 39 -12.22 48.57 38.91
CA PRO A 39 -12.71 48.01 37.65
C PRO A 39 -11.62 47.32 36.82
N LEU A 40 -10.42 47.90 36.74
CA LEU A 40 -9.28 47.34 36.02
C LEU A 40 -8.86 45.98 36.59
N TYR A 41 -8.64 45.87 37.90
CA TYR A 41 -8.24 44.60 38.52
C TYR A 41 -9.33 43.53 38.39
N ASN A 42 -10.61 43.91 38.50
CA ASN A 42 -11.73 42.98 38.32
C ASN A 42 -11.80 42.46 36.88
N ALA A 43 -11.63 43.34 35.89
CA ALA A 43 -11.63 42.99 34.46
C ALA A 43 -10.44 42.08 34.12
N ILE A 44 -9.25 42.40 34.60
CA ILE A 44 -8.03 41.60 34.42
C ILE A 44 -8.20 40.22 35.06
N GLY A 45 -8.69 40.15 36.30
CA GLY A 45 -8.93 38.87 36.99
C GLY A 45 -9.91 37.98 36.23
N ARG A 46 -11.02 38.56 35.74
CA ARG A 46 -11.98 37.86 34.88
C ARG A 46 -11.34 37.38 33.58
N PHE A 47 -10.59 38.25 32.90
CA PHE A 47 -9.91 37.93 31.66
C PHE A 47 -8.96 36.74 31.83
N PHE A 48 -8.11 36.73 32.85
CA PHE A 48 -7.16 35.63 33.07
C PHE A 48 -7.88 34.30 33.38
N ASN A 49 -8.94 34.32 34.19
CA ASN A 49 -9.73 33.12 34.47
C ASN A 49 -10.37 32.55 33.19
N ASP A 50 -10.95 33.41 32.36
CA ASP A 50 -11.58 33.00 31.10
C ASP A 50 -10.54 32.46 30.09
N MET A 51 -9.35 33.08 30.05
CA MET A 51 -8.28 32.67 29.13
C MET A 51 -7.57 31.40 29.57
N GLU A 52 -7.40 31.17 30.87
CA GLU A 52 -6.78 29.93 31.38
C GLU A 52 -7.53 28.70 30.86
N LEU A 53 -8.86 28.71 30.94
CA LEU A 53 -9.71 27.62 30.44
C LEU A 53 -9.54 27.41 28.94
N LYS A 54 -9.47 28.50 28.15
CA LYS A 54 -9.30 28.43 26.69
C LYS A 54 -7.93 27.91 26.30
N VAL A 55 -6.87 28.37 26.98
CA VAL A 55 -5.50 27.90 26.73
C VAL A 55 -5.38 26.41 27.07
N ARG A 56 -6.00 25.96 28.16
CA ARG A 56 -6.05 24.53 28.50
C ARG A 56 -6.77 23.71 27.43
N ALA A 57 -7.93 24.16 26.98
CA ALA A 57 -8.68 23.50 25.92
C ALA A 57 -7.89 23.45 24.59
N LEU A 58 -7.17 24.52 24.24
CA LEU A 58 -6.26 24.53 23.09
C LEU A 58 -5.13 23.52 23.24
N GLY A 59 -4.56 23.38 24.45
CA GLY A 59 -3.57 22.35 24.75
C GLY A 59 -4.10 20.94 24.52
N GLU A 60 -5.33 20.65 24.97
CA GLU A 60 -5.98 19.35 24.74
C GLU A 60 -6.30 19.07 23.26
N VAL A 61 -6.61 20.12 22.49
CA VAL A 61 -6.81 20.00 21.04
C VAL A 61 -5.47 19.72 20.36
N GLN A 62 -4.39 20.40 20.77
CA GLN A 62 -3.06 20.19 20.22
C GLN A 62 -2.58 18.76 20.47
N THR A 63 -2.73 18.23 21.68
CA THR A 63 -2.33 16.84 21.97
C THR A 63 -3.09 15.82 21.14
N LYS A 64 -4.40 16.01 20.95
CA LYS A 64 -5.21 15.16 20.06
C LYS A 64 -4.79 15.27 18.61
N LEU A 65 -4.39 16.46 18.15
CA LEU A 65 -3.89 16.67 16.80
C LEU A 65 -2.55 15.94 16.60
N ASP A 66 -1.64 16.03 17.57
CA ASP A 66 -0.35 15.34 17.55
C ASP A 66 -0.53 13.81 17.56
N GLU A 67 -1.41 13.29 18.41
CA GLU A 67 -1.78 11.86 18.42
C GLU A 67 -2.41 11.42 17.09
N GLY A 68 -3.25 12.27 16.50
CA GLY A 68 -3.85 12.05 15.19
C GLY A 68 -2.80 11.99 14.08
N GLY A 69 -1.82 12.90 14.11
CA GLY A 69 -0.68 12.92 13.19
C GLY A 69 0.15 11.64 13.25
N LEU A 70 0.52 11.19 14.45
CA LEU A 70 1.26 9.94 14.64
C LEU A 70 0.50 8.71 14.14
N LYS A 71 -0.83 8.66 14.34
CA LYS A 71 -1.67 7.59 13.79
C LYS A 71 -1.71 7.63 12.26
N LEU A 72 -1.78 8.81 11.67
CA LEU A 72 -1.80 8.98 10.22
C LEU A 72 -0.47 8.53 9.60
N ASP A 73 0.67 8.89 10.19
CA ASP A 73 1.99 8.43 9.75
C ASP A 73 2.13 6.90 9.86
N SER A 74 1.60 6.31 10.93
CA SER A 74 1.57 4.86 11.09
C SER A 74 0.73 4.17 10.02
N LEU A 75 -0.42 4.73 9.66
CA LEU A 75 -1.29 4.19 8.61
C LEU A 75 -0.64 4.33 7.23
N ASP A 76 -0.01 5.46 6.92
CA ASP A 76 0.72 5.66 5.67
C ASP A 76 1.84 4.62 5.47
N ARG A 77 2.57 4.31 6.55
CA ARG A 77 3.59 3.24 6.52
C ARG A 77 2.98 1.86 6.25
N GLN A 78 1.86 1.54 6.89
CA GLN A 78 1.17 0.26 6.67
C GLN A 78 0.64 0.13 5.24
N ILE A 79 0.11 1.22 4.67
CA ILE A 79 -0.35 1.26 3.29
C ILE A 79 0.81 0.98 2.33
N LYS A 80 1.95 1.65 2.49
CA LYS A 80 3.15 1.42 1.66
C LYS A 80 3.67 -0.01 1.75
N GLU A 81 3.64 -0.60 2.95
CA GLU A 81 4.01 -2.01 3.13
C GLU A 81 3.04 -2.96 2.42
N ALA A 82 1.73 -2.71 2.55
CA ALA A 82 0.71 -3.49 1.87
C ALA A 82 0.82 -3.38 0.34
N GLU A 83 1.04 -2.18 -0.21
CA GLU A 83 1.28 -1.96 -1.64
C GLU A 83 2.51 -2.73 -2.13
N GLY A 84 3.60 -2.72 -1.37
CA GLY A 84 4.79 -3.52 -1.68
C GLY A 84 4.51 -5.03 -1.70
N ASN A 85 3.74 -5.52 -0.74
CA ASN A 85 3.33 -6.93 -0.69
C ASN A 85 2.45 -7.32 -1.87
N VAL A 86 1.51 -6.46 -2.29
CA VAL A 86 0.66 -6.68 -3.46
C VAL A 86 1.51 -6.80 -4.72
N ALA A 87 2.43 -5.86 -4.96
CA ALA A 87 3.32 -5.91 -6.13
C ALA A 87 4.17 -7.20 -6.16
N GLN A 88 4.63 -7.67 -4.99
CA GLN A 88 5.36 -8.94 -4.90
C GLN A 88 4.47 -10.15 -5.23
N LEU A 89 3.21 -10.15 -4.78
CA LEU A 89 2.26 -11.22 -5.07
C LEU A 89 1.89 -11.26 -6.56
N GLU A 90 1.65 -10.12 -7.18
CA GLU A 90 1.41 -10.00 -8.62
C GLU A 90 2.61 -10.55 -9.43
N GLY A 91 3.84 -10.25 -9.01
CA GLY A 91 5.04 -10.82 -9.63
C GLY A 91 5.12 -12.35 -9.53
N LYS A 92 4.71 -12.92 -8.38
CA LYS A 92 4.64 -14.39 -8.19
C LYS A 92 3.53 -15.01 -9.04
N GLU A 93 2.38 -14.35 -9.13
CA GLU A 93 1.26 -14.79 -9.96
C GLU A 93 1.66 -14.87 -11.43
N ASN A 94 2.31 -13.83 -11.96
CA ASN A 94 2.82 -13.83 -13.34
C ASN A 94 3.80 -14.98 -13.59
N THR A 95 4.74 -15.20 -12.67
CA THR A 95 5.70 -16.30 -12.77
C THR A 95 5.01 -17.67 -12.78
N LEU A 96 3.97 -17.84 -11.97
CA LEU A 96 3.21 -19.08 -11.92
C LEU A 96 2.38 -19.29 -13.20
N ASN A 97 1.79 -18.22 -13.75
CA ASN A 97 1.05 -18.28 -15.00
C ASN A 97 1.96 -18.71 -16.17
N GLU A 98 3.17 -18.15 -16.28
CA GLU A 98 4.15 -18.58 -17.28
C GLU A 98 4.54 -20.06 -17.15
N GLN A 99 4.66 -20.55 -15.90
CA GLN A 99 4.93 -21.97 -15.64
C GLN A 99 3.75 -22.86 -16.05
N ILE A 100 2.51 -22.42 -15.81
CA ILE A 100 1.30 -23.13 -16.23
C ILE A 100 1.25 -23.22 -17.75
N GLU A 101 1.41 -22.11 -18.48
CA GLU A 101 1.41 -22.11 -19.95
C GLU A 101 2.47 -23.05 -20.54
N THR A 102 3.67 -23.05 -19.93
CA THR A 102 4.76 -23.96 -20.32
C THR A 102 4.37 -25.43 -20.12
N LEU A 103 3.72 -25.74 -19.00
CA LEU A 103 3.27 -27.10 -18.68
C LEU A 103 2.12 -27.55 -19.60
N GLU A 104 1.17 -26.67 -19.90
CA GLU A 104 0.07 -26.92 -20.82
C GLU A 104 0.56 -27.21 -22.24
N THR A 105 1.57 -26.45 -22.71
CA THR A 105 2.21 -26.69 -24.00
C THR A 105 2.86 -28.08 -24.03
N LYS A 106 3.66 -28.42 -23.03
CA LYS A 106 4.30 -29.74 -22.90
C LYS A 106 3.28 -30.88 -22.82
N LEU A 107 2.15 -30.65 -22.15
CA LEU A 107 1.08 -31.64 -22.04
C LEU A 107 0.44 -31.88 -23.41
N THR A 108 0.19 -30.82 -24.17
CA THR A 108 -0.35 -30.88 -25.53
C THR A 108 0.57 -31.67 -26.46
N GLU A 109 1.87 -31.36 -26.44
CA GLU A 109 2.90 -32.09 -27.20
C GLU A 109 2.91 -33.58 -26.85
N LYS A 110 2.87 -33.93 -25.55
CA LYS A 110 2.82 -35.32 -25.11
C LYS A 110 1.55 -36.03 -25.55
N ASN A 111 0.40 -35.36 -25.50
CA ASN A 111 -0.86 -35.93 -25.95
C ASN A 111 -0.85 -36.24 -27.46
N GLU A 112 -0.25 -35.36 -28.26
CA GLU A 112 -0.07 -35.63 -29.70
C GLU A 112 0.87 -36.81 -29.95
N LEU A 113 1.97 -36.94 -29.20
CA LEU A 113 2.84 -38.13 -29.27
C LEU A 113 2.10 -39.41 -28.90
N ILE A 114 1.25 -39.39 -27.87
CA ILE A 114 0.44 -40.55 -27.48
C ILE A 114 -0.53 -40.94 -28.60
N LYS A 115 -1.18 -39.97 -29.25
CA LYS A 115 -2.04 -40.25 -30.42
C LYS A 115 -1.25 -40.91 -31.55
N GLN A 116 -0.06 -40.38 -31.87
CA GLN A 116 0.81 -40.95 -32.90
C GLN A 116 1.22 -42.39 -32.57
N VAL A 117 1.58 -42.67 -31.31
CA VAL A 117 1.89 -44.03 -30.84
C VAL A 117 0.66 -44.94 -30.99
N GLY A 118 -0.52 -44.49 -30.57
CA GLY A 118 -1.75 -45.28 -30.73
C GLY A 118 -2.11 -45.55 -32.19
N ASP A 119 -1.80 -44.63 -33.12
CA ASP A 119 -2.00 -44.84 -34.55
C ASP A 119 -0.97 -45.82 -35.15
N LEU A 120 0.26 -45.84 -34.65
CA LEU A 120 1.25 -46.87 -35.00
C LEU A 120 0.81 -48.27 -34.52
N GLU A 121 0.32 -48.37 -33.29
CA GLU A 121 -0.21 -49.62 -32.74
C GLU A 121 -1.38 -50.15 -33.57
N LYS A 122 -2.33 -49.30 -33.97
CA LYS A 122 -3.43 -49.69 -34.88
C LYS A 122 -2.95 -50.20 -36.24
N ARG A 123 -1.81 -49.71 -36.73
CA ARG A 123 -1.16 -50.18 -37.97
C ARG A 123 -0.36 -51.47 -37.77
N GLY A 124 -0.37 -52.04 -36.57
CA GLY A 124 0.35 -53.26 -36.23
C GLY A 124 1.83 -53.06 -35.95
N PHE A 125 2.24 -51.82 -35.65
CA PHE A 125 3.57 -51.47 -35.15
C PHE A 125 3.51 -51.25 -33.64
N ASP A 126 3.22 -52.31 -32.88
CA ASP A 126 3.34 -52.29 -31.43
C ASP A 126 4.81 -52.20 -31.00
N THR A 127 5.03 -51.97 -29.70
CA THR A 127 6.37 -51.78 -29.11
C THR A 127 7.30 -52.97 -29.37
N GLU A 128 6.76 -54.19 -29.38
CA GLU A 128 7.53 -55.40 -29.62
C GLU A 128 7.98 -55.48 -31.07
N ARG A 129 7.06 -55.25 -32.02
CA ARG A 129 7.37 -55.26 -33.47
C ARG A 129 8.28 -54.12 -33.89
N LEU A 130 8.11 -52.92 -33.31
CA LEU A 130 9.05 -51.82 -33.53
C LEU A 130 10.45 -52.15 -33.01
N GLY A 131 10.54 -52.80 -31.86
CA GLY A 131 11.82 -53.29 -31.32
C GLY A 131 12.47 -54.35 -32.22
N GLN A 132 11.70 -55.30 -32.74
CA GLN A 132 12.18 -56.30 -33.70
C GLN A 132 12.65 -55.65 -35.02
N LEU A 133 11.87 -54.69 -35.55
CA LEU A 133 12.24 -53.95 -36.76
C LEU A 133 13.54 -53.17 -36.56
N GLN A 134 13.68 -52.48 -35.42
CA GLN A 134 14.90 -51.76 -35.07
C GLN A 134 16.11 -52.71 -35.00
N GLY A 135 15.96 -53.87 -34.35
CA GLY A 135 17.02 -54.88 -34.26
C GLY A 135 17.45 -55.38 -35.64
N ASN A 136 16.49 -55.70 -36.49
CA ASN A 136 16.75 -56.15 -37.86
C ASN A 136 17.48 -55.08 -38.70
N LEU A 137 17.07 -53.80 -38.59
CA LEU A 137 17.73 -52.70 -39.31
C LEU A 137 19.17 -52.47 -38.83
N VAL A 138 19.44 -52.62 -37.53
CA VAL A 138 20.81 -52.56 -36.99
C VAL A 138 21.64 -53.72 -37.52
N GLU A 139 21.11 -54.95 -37.56
CA GLU A 139 21.82 -56.10 -38.11
C GLU A 139 22.13 -55.94 -39.60
N ILE A 140 21.16 -55.43 -40.38
CA ILE A 140 21.35 -55.11 -41.79
C ILE A 140 22.42 -54.03 -41.93
N GLY A 141 22.33 -52.92 -41.20
CA GLY A 141 23.33 -51.86 -41.25
C GLY A 141 24.73 -52.33 -40.89
N ALA A 142 24.87 -53.21 -39.89
CA ALA A 142 26.15 -53.81 -39.53
C ALA A 142 26.76 -54.64 -40.68
N LYS A 143 25.92 -55.37 -41.44
CA LYS A 143 26.36 -56.08 -42.67
C LYS A 143 26.86 -55.12 -43.75
N TYR A 144 26.43 -53.87 -43.74
CA TYR A 144 26.89 -52.79 -44.64
C TYR A 144 27.89 -51.82 -43.98
N GLY A 145 28.43 -52.16 -42.80
CA GLY A 145 29.46 -51.38 -42.11
C GLY A 145 28.95 -50.16 -41.32
N LEU A 146 27.63 -49.97 -41.18
CA LEU A 146 27.01 -48.89 -40.39
C LEU A 146 26.86 -49.31 -38.92
N LYS A 147 27.00 -48.36 -37.97
CA LYS A 147 26.95 -48.66 -36.53
C LYS A 147 25.72 -48.11 -35.83
N GLY A 148 24.98 -48.99 -35.14
CA GLY A 148 23.96 -48.61 -34.16
C GLY A 148 22.87 -47.69 -34.72
N LYS A 149 22.76 -46.48 -34.17
CA LYS A 149 21.74 -45.50 -34.58
C LYS A 149 21.92 -44.98 -36.02
N GLU A 150 23.15 -45.03 -36.54
CA GLU A 150 23.48 -44.61 -37.91
C GLU A 150 22.89 -45.56 -38.96
N ALA A 151 22.75 -46.85 -38.61
CA ALA A 151 22.05 -47.82 -39.44
C ALA A 151 20.55 -47.48 -39.55
N VAL A 152 19.89 -47.23 -38.41
CA VAL A 152 18.45 -46.93 -38.37
C VAL A 152 18.13 -45.63 -39.11
N GLY A 153 18.92 -44.57 -38.90
CA GLY A 153 18.72 -43.27 -39.56
C GLY A 153 19.01 -43.24 -41.07
N LYS A 154 19.52 -44.33 -41.66
CA LYS A 154 19.68 -44.43 -43.12
C LYS A 154 18.45 -45.00 -43.84
N PHE A 155 17.55 -45.65 -43.11
CA PHE A 155 16.36 -46.30 -43.67
C PHE A 155 15.08 -45.46 -43.52
N PHE A 156 15.14 -44.36 -42.77
CA PHE A 156 14.06 -43.40 -42.53
C PHE A 156 14.57 -41.97 -42.74
#